data_AF-A0A3P1SL74-F1
#
_entry.id   AF-A0A3P1SL74-F1
#
_cell.length_a   1.000
_cell.length_b   1.000
_cell.length_c   1.000
_cell.angle_alpha   90.00
_cell.angle_beta   90.00
_cell.angle_gamma   90.00
#
_symmetry.space_group_name_H-M   'P 1'
#
loop_
_entity.id
_entity.type
_entity.pdbx_description
1 polymer ?
#
loop_
_entity_poly.entity_id
_entity_poly.type
_entity_poly.pdbx_seq_one_letter_code
_entity_poly.pdbx_strand_id
1 'polypeptide(L)'
;MATMMSALPQSAQAQKKEAYVMKSKYGTTLTFYYDTQKGSRQGTVYGINETQIDKYGKLYPVWSGIFNTNYIPVNKAVFDSSFKDYRPKTTKRWFSYLNSLKQIIGMKEHLNTSEVTDMSEMFYACIAITSIDVTGFDTKNVTDMGDMFAYCRHTNSLDVSGFKTGNVTNMRKMFCGCKSLTSLNLSSFNTENVTSMRNMFANCKSLTSLDLLKFKTAKVTDMTDMFFFCTSLTTIYCNDDWKRDGIKSEGMFNNCTKLKGAVPYDNNNTDMSMANPDNGYFTKVSTGISSPGTNATIKVVYSADGIRQKQMHHGLNIVKMSDGTMRKIFRK
;
A
#
# COMPACT_ATOMS: atom_id res chain seq x y z
N MET A 1 -72.21 22.87 20.91
CA MET A 1 -71.22 23.10 19.84
C MET A 1 -69.84 22.94 20.45
N ALA A 2 -69.18 21.80 20.22
CA ALA A 2 -67.81 21.58 20.65
C ALA A 2 -66.88 22.06 19.54
N THR A 3 -66.17 23.15 19.79
CA THR A 3 -65.16 23.69 18.87
C THR A 3 -63.95 22.76 18.92
N MET A 4 -63.80 21.91 17.91
CA MET A 4 -62.55 21.16 17.70
C MET A 4 -61.44 22.16 17.38
N MET A 5 -60.48 22.32 18.31
CA MET A 5 -59.18 22.87 17.99
C MET A 5 -58.46 21.87 17.09
N SER A 6 -58.31 22.22 15.81
CA SER A 6 -57.39 21.56 14.90
C SER A 6 -55.97 21.86 15.35
N ALA A 7 -55.30 20.87 15.94
CA ALA A 7 -53.86 20.92 16.11
C ALA A 7 -53.21 20.89 14.71
N LEU A 8 -52.53 21.98 14.35
CA LEU A 8 -51.67 22.04 13.18
C LEU A 8 -50.63 20.90 13.25
N PRO A 9 -50.34 20.20 12.14
CA PRO A 9 -49.28 19.21 12.14
C PRO A 9 -47.95 19.90 12.46
N GLN A 10 -47.27 19.42 13.51
CA GLN A 10 -45.86 19.72 13.74
C GLN A 10 -45.13 19.47 12.42
N SER A 11 -44.58 20.53 11.84
CA SER A 11 -43.67 20.45 10.71
C SER A 11 -42.60 19.42 11.05
N ALA A 12 -42.59 18.29 10.35
CA ALA A 12 -41.53 17.29 10.45
C ALA A 12 -40.22 17.98 10.05
N GLN A 13 -39.45 18.42 11.04
CA GLN A 13 -38.08 18.85 10.83
C GLN A 13 -37.37 17.64 10.24
N ALA A 14 -37.04 17.70 8.95
CA ALA A 14 -36.37 16.59 8.27
C ALA A 14 -35.12 16.24 9.08
N GLN A 15 -35.10 15.05 9.69
CA GLN A 15 -33.95 14.62 10.48
C GLN A 15 -32.72 14.67 9.57
N LYS A 16 -31.67 15.35 10.05
CA LYS A 16 -30.41 15.47 9.32
C LYS A 16 -29.75 14.10 9.27
N LYS A 17 -29.28 13.67 8.09
CA LYS A 17 -28.47 12.46 7.97
C LYS A 17 -27.22 12.58 8.85
N GLU A 18 -26.92 11.54 9.61
CA GLU A 18 -25.71 11.43 10.42
C GLU A 18 -24.88 10.26 9.93
N ALA A 19 -23.56 10.42 9.93
CA ALA A 19 -22.64 9.30 9.70
C ALA A 19 -22.27 8.68 11.04
N TYR A 20 -22.40 7.36 11.14
CA TYR A 20 -22.19 6.63 12.37
C TYR A 20 -21.79 5.17 12.11
N VAL A 21 -21.22 4.55 13.13
CA VAL A 21 -20.84 3.13 13.15
C VAL A 21 -21.66 2.43 14.20
N MET A 22 -22.39 1.39 13.81
CA MET A 22 -23.11 0.51 14.72
C MET A 22 -22.30 -0.76 14.94
N LYS A 23 -22.02 -1.08 16.20
CA LYS A 23 -21.52 -2.38 16.62
C LYS A 23 -22.70 -3.26 17.03
N SER A 24 -22.80 -4.45 16.43
CA SER A 24 -23.88 -5.40 16.70
C SER A 24 -23.96 -5.77 18.18
N LYS A 25 -25.13 -6.25 18.63
CA LYS A 25 -25.37 -6.68 20.03
C LYS A 25 -24.30 -7.64 20.58
N TYR A 26 -23.81 -8.56 19.74
CA TYR A 26 -22.77 -9.52 20.10
C TYR A 26 -21.34 -9.00 19.90
N GLY A 27 -21.18 -7.77 19.43
CA GLY A 27 -19.89 -7.12 19.29
C GLY A 27 -19.01 -7.58 18.12
N THR A 28 -19.53 -8.44 17.23
CA THR A 28 -18.76 -9.10 16.17
C THR A 28 -18.80 -8.38 14.82
N THR A 29 -19.79 -7.51 14.60
CA THR A 29 -19.96 -6.79 13.33
C THR A 29 -20.00 -5.28 13.56
N LEU A 30 -19.22 -4.54 12.78
CA LEU A 30 -19.36 -3.09 12.60
C LEU A 30 -20.16 -2.82 11.33
N THR A 31 -21.09 -1.87 11.37
CA THR A 31 -21.82 -1.40 10.18
C THR A 31 -21.77 0.12 10.10
N PHE A 32 -21.30 0.65 8.98
CA PHE A 32 -21.19 2.08 8.70
C PHE A 32 -22.44 2.55 7.96
N TYR A 33 -23.08 3.60 8.48
CA TYR A 33 -24.32 4.16 7.97
C TYR A 33 -24.23 5.67 7.76
N TYR A 34 -24.99 6.19 6.80
CA TYR A 34 -25.20 7.63 6.61
C TYR A 34 -26.66 7.93 6.28
N ASP A 35 -27.48 8.00 7.34
CA ASP A 35 -28.93 8.11 7.25
C ASP A 35 -29.52 8.78 8.50
N THR A 36 -30.85 8.79 8.61
CA THR A 36 -31.61 9.38 9.72
C THR A 36 -32.01 8.37 10.80
N GLN A 37 -31.49 7.14 10.73
CA GLN A 37 -31.92 5.99 11.55
C GLN A 37 -30.99 5.72 12.74
N LYS A 38 -30.07 6.64 13.07
CA LYS A 38 -29.09 6.47 14.16
C LYS A 38 -29.75 6.06 15.48
N GLY A 39 -30.86 6.72 15.84
CA GLY A 39 -31.59 6.47 17.10
C GLY A 39 -32.42 5.19 17.14
N SER A 40 -32.67 4.54 15.99
CA SER A 40 -33.47 3.30 15.90
C SER A 40 -32.60 2.04 15.79
N ARG A 41 -31.27 2.18 15.67
CA ARG A 41 -30.36 1.04 15.52
C ARG A 41 -30.26 0.20 16.79
N GLN A 42 -30.28 -1.11 16.61
CA GLN A 42 -30.09 -2.08 17.70
C GLN A 42 -28.62 -2.47 17.82
N GLY A 43 -27.95 -1.98 18.87
CA GLY A 43 -26.53 -2.21 19.12
C GLY A 43 -25.89 -1.02 19.83
N THR A 44 -24.56 -1.02 19.91
CA THR A 44 -23.83 0.18 20.37
C THR A 44 -23.56 1.07 19.17
N VAL A 45 -23.99 2.32 19.21
CA VAL A 45 -23.88 3.27 18.10
C VAL A 45 -22.87 4.35 18.46
N TYR A 46 -21.95 4.62 17.55
CA TYR A 46 -20.92 5.66 17.69
C TYR A 46 -21.03 6.63 16.52
N GLY A 47 -20.98 7.93 16.76
CA GLY A 47 -20.75 8.91 15.72
C GLY A 47 -19.43 8.64 14.98
N ILE A 48 -19.38 8.92 13.68
CA ILE A 48 -18.20 8.63 12.84
C ILE A 48 -16.94 9.42 13.24
N ASN A 49 -17.07 10.43 14.10
CA ASN A 49 -15.95 11.23 14.59
C ASN A 49 -15.68 11.01 16.09
N GLU A 50 -16.38 10.07 16.74
CA GLU A 50 -16.14 9.76 18.15
C GLU A 50 -14.80 9.05 18.33
N THR A 51 -14.01 9.53 19.28
CA THR A 51 -12.66 9.04 19.53
C THR A 51 -12.43 8.61 20.98
N GLN A 52 -11.55 7.63 21.15
CA GLN A 52 -10.93 7.22 22.42
C GLN A 52 -9.43 7.51 22.38
N ILE A 53 -8.78 7.53 23.53
CA ILE A 53 -7.35 7.81 23.69
C ILE A 53 -6.66 6.56 24.26
N ASP A 54 -5.51 6.18 23.69
CA ASP A 54 -4.66 5.14 24.29
C ASP A 54 -3.76 5.68 25.42
N LYS A 55 -3.02 4.80 26.09
CA LYS A 55 -2.12 5.19 27.19
C LYS A 55 -0.99 6.15 26.81
N TYR A 56 -0.79 6.42 25.51
CA TYR A 56 0.22 7.35 24.98
C TYR A 56 -0.40 8.65 24.47
N GLY A 57 -1.70 8.88 24.71
CA GLY A 57 -2.37 10.11 24.25
C GLY A 57 -2.81 10.06 22.79
N LYS A 58 -2.72 8.90 22.11
CA LYS A 58 -3.06 8.80 20.68
C LYS A 58 -4.56 8.55 20.50
N LEU A 59 -5.18 9.33 19.60
CA LEU A 59 -6.61 9.23 19.27
C LEU A 59 -6.91 8.07 18.32
N TYR A 60 -7.96 7.31 18.62
CA TYR A 60 -8.49 6.24 17.78
C TYR A 60 -10.00 6.38 17.69
N PRO A 61 -10.63 5.96 16.58
CA PRO A 61 -12.07 5.77 16.57
C PRO A 61 -12.53 4.86 17.70
N VAL A 62 -13.60 5.23 18.40
CA VAL A 62 -14.14 4.44 19.54
C VAL A 62 -14.53 3.00 19.16
N TRP A 63 -14.83 2.76 17.89
CA TRP A 63 -15.16 1.42 17.39
C TRP A 63 -13.95 0.57 16.99
N SER A 64 -12.78 1.19 16.83
CA SER A 64 -11.52 0.51 16.51
C SER A 64 -10.85 -0.02 17.78
N GLY A 65 -9.73 -0.73 17.63
CA GLY A 65 -8.88 -1.09 18.76
C GLY A 65 -7.79 -0.07 19.06
N ILE A 66 -7.16 -0.24 20.22
CA ILE A 66 -6.01 0.55 20.65
C ILE A 66 -4.82 -0.34 20.98
N PHE A 67 -3.64 0.26 21.08
CA PHE A 67 -2.46 -0.44 21.58
C PHE A 67 -2.73 -1.04 22.96
N ASN A 68 -2.42 -2.33 23.15
CA ASN A 68 -2.70 -3.15 24.34
C ASN A 68 -4.16 -3.61 24.55
N THR A 69 -5.06 -3.50 23.57
CA THR A 69 -6.33 -4.23 23.65
C THR A 69 -6.09 -5.72 23.39
N ASN A 70 -6.26 -6.57 24.41
CA ASN A 70 -5.94 -8.01 24.34
C ASN A 70 -6.82 -8.78 23.34
N TYR A 71 -8.06 -8.35 23.12
CA TYR A 71 -8.96 -9.00 22.17
C TYR A 71 -10.12 -8.09 21.75
N ILE A 72 -10.38 -8.01 20.44
CA ILE A 72 -11.59 -7.37 19.89
C ILE A 72 -12.30 -8.40 19.01
N PRO A 73 -13.54 -8.80 19.34
CA PRO A 73 -14.25 -9.87 18.64
C PRO A 73 -14.81 -9.46 17.27
N VAL A 74 -14.61 -8.21 16.85
CA VAL A 74 -15.06 -7.71 15.55
C VAL A 74 -14.38 -8.51 14.45
N ASN A 75 -15.17 -9.33 13.76
CA ASN A 75 -14.71 -10.19 12.67
C ASN A 75 -15.28 -9.79 11.31
N LYS A 76 -16.26 -8.89 11.28
CA LYS A 76 -16.88 -8.37 10.06
C LYS A 76 -17.08 -6.86 10.14
N ALA A 77 -16.80 -6.16 9.05
CA ALA A 77 -17.23 -4.79 8.83
C ALA A 77 -18.15 -4.72 7.60
N VAL A 78 -19.13 -3.83 7.63
CA VAL A 78 -20.11 -3.64 6.55
C VAL A 78 -20.27 -2.15 6.29
N PHE A 79 -20.12 -1.73 5.04
CA PHE A 79 -20.57 -0.42 4.60
C PHE A 79 -21.95 -0.57 3.99
N ASP A 80 -22.95 -0.04 4.69
CA ASP A 80 -24.32 -0.03 4.21
C ASP A 80 -24.44 0.89 2.98
N SER A 81 -25.40 0.58 2.09
CA SER A 81 -25.64 1.37 0.88
C SER A 81 -25.92 2.86 1.15
N SER A 82 -26.46 3.19 2.33
CA SER A 82 -26.64 4.58 2.78
C SER A 82 -25.31 5.35 2.87
N PHE A 83 -24.19 4.67 3.13
CA PHE A 83 -22.88 5.30 3.33
C PHE A 83 -22.27 5.90 2.06
N LYS A 84 -22.77 5.51 0.87
CA LYS A 84 -22.21 5.89 -0.44
C LYS A 84 -22.11 7.41 -0.67
N ASP A 85 -22.96 8.19 -0.01
CA ASP A 85 -23.02 9.65 -0.15
C ASP A 85 -22.19 10.37 0.93
N TYR A 86 -21.72 9.67 1.96
CA TYR A 86 -20.81 10.25 2.94
C TYR A 86 -19.41 10.45 2.33
N ARG A 87 -18.76 11.54 2.71
CA ARG A 87 -17.40 11.91 2.26
C ARG A 87 -16.51 12.11 3.49
N PRO A 88 -15.92 11.05 4.06
CA PRO A 88 -14.97 11.20 5.15
C PRO A 88 -13.79 12.08 4.74
N LYS A 89 -13.34 12.95 5.64
CA LYS A 89 -12.08 13.70 5.49
C LYS A 89 -10.85 12.88 5.87
N THR A 90 -11.04 11.82 6.66
CA THR A 90 -9.99 10.89 7.08
C THR A 90 -10.58 9.50 7.26
N THR A 91 -9.78 8.47 6.97
CA THR A 91 -10.05 7.07 7.35
C THR A 91 -9.01 6.53 8.33
N LYS A 92 -8.23 7.45 8.94
CA LYS A 92 -7.17 7.14 9.88
C LYS A 92 -7.67 6.19 10.96
N ARG A 93 -6.98 5.06 11.11
CA ARG A 93 -7.23 4.05 12.15
C ARG A 93 -8.63 3.42 12.17
N TRP A 94 -9.44 3.55 11.11
CA TRP A 94 -10.82 3.04 11.10
C TRP A 94 -10.94 1.54 11.44
N PHE A 95 -9.94 0.72 11.09
CA PHE A 95 -9.88 -0.70 11.41
C PHE A 95 -8.64 -1.08 12.23
N SER A 96 -7.93 -0.09 12.80
CA SER A 96 -6.71 -0.32 13.56
C SER A 96 -6.96 -1.29 14.73
N TYR A 97 -6.06 -2.24 14.92
CA TYR A 97 -6.09 -3.27 15.97
C TYR A 97 -7.36 -4.15 15.98
N LEU A 98 -8.13 -4.20 14.89
CA LEU A 98 -9.20 -5.19 14.74
C LEU A 98 -8.60 -6.56 14.36
N ASN A 99 -7.88 -7.16 15.30
CA ASN A 99 -7.06 -8.36 15.08
C ASN A 99 -7.89 -9.57 14.58
N SER A 100 -9.18 -9.61 14.88
CA SER A 100 -10.12 -10.68 14.47
C SER A 100 -10.85 -10.40 13.16
N LEU A 101 -10.67 -9.24 12.53
CA LEU A 101 -11.36 -8.83 11.31
C LEU A 101 -11.00 -9.79 10.17
N LYS A 102 -12.01 -10.42 9.56
CA LYS A 102 -11.85 -11.39 8.47
C LYS A 102 -12.48 -10.91 7.17
N GLN A 103 -13.49 -10.04 7.25
CA GLN A 103 -14.27 -9.65 6.09
C GLN A 103 -14.73 -8.19 6.19
N ILE A 104 -14.67 -7.49 5.06
CA ILE A 104 -15.25 -6.16 4.89
C ILE A 104 -16.17 -6.21 3.67
N ILE A 105 -17.44 -5.87 3.85
CA ILE A 105 -18.48 -5.94 2.80
C ILE A 105 -18.88 -4.52 2.40
N GLY A 106 -19.06 -4.27 1.11
CA GLY A 106 -19.57 -3.01 0.57
C GLY A 106 -18.57 -1.85 0.59
N MET A 107 -17.31 -2.07 1.00
CA MET A 107 -16.32 -1.00 1.11
C MET A 107 -16.00 -0.38 -0.25
N LYS A 108 -15.83 -1.21 -1.29
CA LYS A 108 -15.54 -0.74 -2.64
C LYS A 108 -16.68 0.11 -3.21
N GLU A 109 -17.92 -0.28 -2.96
CA GLU A 109 -19.11 0.35 -3.55
C GLU A 109 -19.60 1.55 -2.73
N HIS A 110 -19.44 1.54 -1.42
CA HIS A 110 -20.10 2.47 -0.52
C HIS A 110 -19.16 3.35 0.32
N LEU A 111 -17.84 3.10 0.32
CA LEU A 111 -16.88 4.03 0.93
C LEU A 111 -16.32 4.99 -0.13
N ASN A 112 -16.84 6.22 -0.15
CA ASN A 112 -16.30 7.25 -1.04
C ASN A 112 -15.10 7.96 -0.40
N THR A 113 -13.89 7.69 -0.89
CA THR A 113 -12.64 8.25 -0.35
C THR A 113 -12.16 9.53 -1.05
N SER A 114 -12.96 10.12 -1.94
CA SER A 114 -12.53 11.25 -2.79
C SER A 114 -12.12 12.52 -2.04
N GLU A 115 -12.49 12.66 -0.77
CA GLU A 115 -12.13 13.79 0.09
C GLU A 115 -11.20 13.41 1.25
N VAL A 116 -10.70 12.17 1.29
CA VAL A 116 -9.81 11.69 2.33
C VAL A 116 -8.40 12.22 2.10
N THR A 117 -7.82 12.85 3.13
CA THR A 117 -6.42 13.32 3.10
C THR A 117 -5.48 12.47 3.96
N ASP A 118 -5.98 11.77 4.97
CA ASP A 118 -5.21 10.91 5.87
C ASP A 118 -5.82 9.50 5.93
N MET A 119 -5.06 8.52 5.41
CA MET A 119 -5.36 7.08 5.46
C MET A 119 -4.41 6.32 6.39
N SER A 120 -3.64 7.02 7.23
CA SER A 120 -2.64 6.40 8.08
C SER A 120 -3.26 5.39 9.03
N GLU A 121 -2.61 4.23 9.15
CA GLU A 121 -3.00 3.14 10.04
C GLU A 121 -4.43 2.58 9.79
N MET A 122 -5.05 2.82 8.62
CA MET A 122 -6.44 2.43 8.35
C MET A 122 -6.72 0.94 8.64
N PHE A 123 -5.81 0.04 8.26
CA PHE A 123 -5.88 -1.42 8.51
C PHE A 123 -4.76 -1.91 9.42
N TYR A 124 -4.18 -1.02 10.24
CA TYR A 124 -3.06 -1.35 11.10
C TYR A 124 -3.39 -2.53 12.02
N ALA A 125 -2.54 -3.55 12.04
CA ALA A 125 -2.70 -4.76 12.84
C ALA A 125 -4.04 -5.51 12.63
N CYS A 126 -4.66 -5.43 11.45
CA CYS A 126 -5.70 -6.39 11.06
C CYS A 126 -5.08 -7.77 10.78
N ILE A 127 -4.70 -8.52 11.82
CA ILE A 127 -3.89 -9.73 11.68
C ILE A 127 -4.62 -10.83 10.92
N ALA A 128 -5.91 -11.08 11.22
CA ALA A 128 -6.68 -12.19 10.67
C ALA A 128 -7.23 -11.98 9.24
N ILE A 129 -7.11 -10.77 8.67
CA ILE A 129 -7.67 -10.48 7.35
C ILE A 129 -6.77 -11.04 6.25
N THR A 130 -7.37 -11.76 5.30
CA THR A 130 -6.64 -12.45 4.21
C THR A 130 -6.71 -11.70 2.87
N SER A 131 -7.73 -10.86 2.69
CA SER A 131 -7.94 -10.03 1.50
C SER A 131 -8.61 -8.71 1.88
N ILE A 132 -8.16 -7.62 1.25
CA ILE A 132 -8.69 -6.28 1.43
C ILE A 132 -8.90 -5.70 0.03
N ASP A 133 -10.15 -5.48 -0.38
CA ASP A 133 -10.45 -4.85 -1.66
C ASP A 133 -10.41 -3.33 -1.54
N VAL A 134 -9.27 -2.74 -1.93
CA VAL A 134 -9.04 -1.29 -1.97
C VAL A 134 -9.16 -0.70 -3.38
N THR A 135 -9.66 -1.47 -4.36
CA THR A 135 -9.71 -1.05 -5.77
C THR A 135 -10.68 0.10 -6.04
N GLY A 136 -11.61 0.37 -5.11
CA GLY A 136 -12.52 1.51 -5.16
C GLY A 136 -11.98 2.82 -4.58
N PHE A 137 -10.74 2.85 -4.06
CA PHE A 137 -10.23 4.05 -3.37
C PHE A 137 -9.78 5.15 -4.35
N ASP A 138 -10.34 6.36 -4.21
CA ASP A 138 -9.80 7.58 -4.82
C ASP A 138 -8.78 8.21 -3.87
N THR A 139 -7.51 7.96 -4.14
CA THR A 139 -6.39 8.37 -3.27
C THR A 139 -5.73 9.68 -3.70
N LYS A 140 -6.27 10.40 -4.69
CA LYS A 140 -5.64 11.58 -5.28
C LYS A 140 -5.33 12.71 -4.29
N ASN A 141 -6.12 12.81 -3.21
CA ASN A 141 -6.00 13.86 -2.19
C ASN A 141 -5.25 13.40 -0.94
N VAL A 142 -4.84 12.13 -0.88
CA VAL A 142 -4.19 11.56 0.31
C VAL A 142 -2.76 12.05 0.42
N THR A 143 -2.39 12.56 1.59
CA THR A 143 -1.05 13.05 1.91
C THR A 143 -0.30 12.13 2.87
N ASP A 144 -1.00 11.31 3.66
CA ASP A 144 -0.41 10.35 4.61
C ASP A 144 -1.00 8.93 4.41
N MET A 145 -0.13 7.97 4.10
CA MET A 145 -0.43 6.54 3.99
C MET A 145 0.43 5.70 4.96
N GLY A 146 1.01 6.35 5.98
CA GLY A 146 1.87 5.71 6.96
C GLY A 146 1.15 4.56 7.67
N ASP A 147 1.82 3.42 7.76
CA ASP A 147 1.34 2.23 8.46
C ASP A 147 -0.02 1.66 7.94
N MET A 148 -0.49 2.07 6.75
CA MET A 148 -1.85 1.79 6.26
C MET A 148 -2.23 0.30 6.30
N PHE A 149 -1.30 -0.58 5.92
CA PHE A 149 -1.48 -2.05 5.94
C PHE A 149 -0.50 -2.75 6.91
N ALA A 150 0.17 -2.00 7.79
CA ALA A 150 1.19 -2.58 8.65
C ALA A 150 0.58 -3.68 9.54
N TYR A 151 1.26 -4.82 9.60
CA TYR A 151 0.90 -6.01 10.35
C TYR A 151 -0.41 -6.68 9.91
N CYS A 152 -0.88 -6.47 8.68
CA CYS A 152 -1.83 -7.35 8.00
C CYS A 152 -1.17 -8.70 7.65
N ARG A 153 -0.86 -9.51 8.67
CA ARG A 153 0.08 -10.64 8.59
C ARG A 153 -0.36 -11.73 7.62
N HIS A 154 -1.67 -11.99 7.52
CA HIS A 154 -2.25 -13.05 6.70
C HIS A 154 -2.77 -12.59 5.33
N THR A 155 -2.66 -11.30 5.01
CA THR A 155 -3.03 -10.79 3.68
C THR A 155 -2.00 -11.25 2.65
N ASN A 156 -2.44 -12.06 1.67
CA ASN A 156 -1.55 -12.70 0.69
C ASN A 156 -1.50 -11.98 -0.66
N SER A 157 -2.53 -11.19 -0.98
CA SER A 157 -2.62 -10.34 -2.17
C SER A 157 -3.26 -9.01 -1.80
N LEU A 158 -2.79 -7.95 -2.44
CA LEU A 158 -3.28 -6.60 -2.23
C LEU A 158 -3.10 -5.82 -3.53
N ASP A 159 -4.22 -5.45 -4.15
CA ASP A 159 -4.19 -4.65 -5.37
C ASP A 159 -4.19 -3.15 -5.04
N VAL A 160 -2.99 -2.56 -5.07
CA VAL A 160 -2.77 -1.11 -4.91
C VAL A 160 -2.47 -0.42 -6.24
N SER A 161 -2.66 -1.10 -7.38
CA SER A 161 -2.29 -0.57 -8.69
C SER A 161 -3.10 0.67 -9.10
N GLY A 162 -4.28 0.88 -8.53
CA GLY A 162 -5.11 2.08 -8.73
C GLY A 162 -4.70 3.31 -7.92
N PHE A 163 -3.73 3.21 -7.01
CA PHE A 163 -3.41 4.31 -6.09
C PHE A 163 -2.74 5.49 -6.81
N LYS A 164 -3.25 6.71 -6.56
CA LYS A 164 -2.71 7.99 -7.03
C LYS A 164 -1.92 8.66 -5.91
N THR A 165 -0.64 8.33 -5.80
CA THR A 165 0.17 8.74 -4.64
C THR A 165 0.93 10.06 -4.81
N GLY A 166 0.65 10.84 -5.85
CA GLY A 166 1.41 12.06 -6.18
C GLY A 166 1.42 13.13 -5.07
N ASN A 167 0.42 13.16 -4.19
CA ASN A 167 0.36 14.08 -3.04
C ASN A 167 0.87 13.47 -1.72
N VAL A 168 1.22 12.19 -1.72
CA VAL A 168 1.64 11.47 -0.52
C VAL A 168 3.05 11.91 -0.12
N THR A 169 3.19 12.32 1.13
CA THR A 169 4.47 12.73 1.73
C THR A 169 5.02 11.67 2.69
N ASN A 170 4.15 10.84 3.26
CA ASN A 170 4.53 9.84 4.25
C ASN A 170 4.05 8.43 3.84
N MET A 171 5.00 7.52 3.64
CA MET A 171 4.77 6.10 3.34
C MET A 171 5.45 5.17 4.37
N ARG A 172 5.82 5.71 5.55
CA ARG A 172 6.50 4.91 6.58
C ARG A 172 5.68 3.67 6.91
N LYS A 173 6.33 2.51 6.99
CA LYS A 173 5.71 1.23 7.38
C LYS A 173 4.49 0.79 6.56
N MET A 174 4.23 1.36 5.38
CA MET A 174 2.97 1.11 4.65
C MET A 174 2.59 -0.37 4.52
N PHE A 175 3.57 -1.25 4.29
CA PHE A 175 3.41 -2.72 4.20
C PHE A 175 4.17 -3.49 5.29
N CYS A 176 4.68 -2.81 6.32
CA CYS A 176 5.53 -3.42 7.34
C CYS A 176 4.85 -4.61 8.00
N GLY A 177 5.47 -5.79 7.99
CA GLY A 177 4.96 -6.98 8.65
C GLY A 177 3.79 -7.65 7.92
N CYS A 178 3.52 -7.30 6.66
CA CYS A 178 2.67 -8.09 5.75
C CYS A 178 3.39 -9.40 5.37
N LYS A 179 3.45 -10.33 6.33
CA LYS A 179 4.31 -11.52 6.25
C LYS A 179 3.92 -12.48 5.11
N SER A 180 2.62 -12.59 4.80
CA SER A 180 2.11 -13.49 3.74
C SER A 180 2.06 -12.89 2.35
N LEU A 181 2.39 -11.61 2.18
CA LEU A 181 2.31 -10.93 0.89
C LEU A 181 3.44 -11.42 -0.03
N THR A 182 3.07 -11.98 -1.19
CA THR A 182 4.02 -12.62 -2.11
C THR A 182 4.44 -11.73 -3.27
N SER A 183 3.59 -10.76 -3.64
CA SER A 183 3.85 -9.80 -4.72
C SER A 183 3.14 -8.47 -4.44
N LEU A 184 3.67 -7.39 -5.01
CA LEU A 184 3.11 -6.05 -4.95
C LEU A 184 3.34 -5.35 -6.29
N ASN A 185 2.26 -4.88 -6.93
CA ASN A 185 2.35 -4.01 -8.09
C ASN A 185 2.37 -2.54 -7.65
N LEU A 186 3.54 -1.91 -7.74
CA LEU A 186 3.76 -0.52 -7.34
C LEU A 186 3.91 0.43 -8.54
N SER A 187 3.55 -0.02 -9.75
CA SER A 187 3.80 0.71 -11.00
C SER A 187 3.03 2.03 -11.16
N SER A 188 2.02 2.28 -10.33
CA SER A 188 1.27 3.54 -10.26
C SER A 188 1.80 4.52 -9.23
N PHE A 189 2.73 4.09 -8.36
CA PHE A 189 3.21 4.94 -7.28
C PHE A 189 4.08 6.06 -7.86
N ASN A 190 3.69 7.31 -7.58
CA ASN A 190 4.52 8.49 -7.75
C ASN A 190 5.04 8.92 -6.38
N THR A 191 6.33 8.73 -6.12
CA THR A 191 6.94 9.01 -4.80
C THR A 191 7.69 10.34 -4.76
N GLU A 192 7.49 11.25 -5.72
CA GLU A 192 8.28 12.49 -5.83
C GLU A 192 8.17 13.43 -4.63
N ASN A 193 7.08 13.34 -3.89
CA ASN A 193 6.80 14.14 -2.70
C ASN A 193 7.04 13.40 -1.38
N VAL A 194 7.41 12.12 -1.44
CA VAL A 194 7.63 11.30 -0.25
C VAL A 194 8.90 11.72 0.46
N THR A 195 8.80 11.97 1.76
CA THR A 195 9.93 12.31 2.65
C THR A 195 10.34 11.15 3.53
N SER A 196 9.44 10.20 3.81
CA SER A 196 9.72 9.03 4.66
C SER A 196 9.23 7.72 4.03
N MET A 197 10.16 6.79 3.85
CA MET A 197 9.94 5.39 3.47
C MET A 197 10.43 4.43 4.57
N ARG A 198 10.65 4.95 5.77
CA ARG A 198 11.10 4.20 6.95
C ARG A 198 10.30 2.91 7.11
N ASN A 199 10.97 1.77 7.16
CA ASN A 199 10.36 0.45 7.37
C ASN A 199 9.26 0.06 6.34
N MET A 200 9.17 0.71 5.17
CA MET A 200 8.03 0.55 4.24
C MET A 200 7.68 -0.91 3.92
N PHE A 201 8.69 -1.77 3.75
CA PHE A 201 8.54 -3.20 3.47
C PHE A 201 9.11 -4.11 4.58
N ALA A 202 9.51 -3.55 5.72
CA ALA A 202 10.16 -4.32 6.78
C ALA A 202 9.32 -5.54 7.18
N ASN A 203 9.95 -6.69 7.39
CA ASN A 203 9.31 -7.96 7.75
C ASN A 203 8.28 -8.50 6.73
N CYS A 204 8.30 -8.06 5.47
CA CYS A 204 7.58 -8.72 4.37
C CYS A 204 8.28 -10.03 3.97
N LYS A 205 8.14 -11.06 4.81
CA LYS A 205 8.91 -12.30 4.72
C LYS A 205 8.59 -13.18 3.51
N SER A 206 7.50 -12.94 2.80
CA SER A 206 7.11 -13.70 1.60
C SER A 206 7.36 -12.97 0.28
N LEU A 207 7.70 -11.68 0.29
CA LEU A 207 8.05 -10.96 -0.94
C LEU A 207 9.37 -11.50 -1.49
N THR A 208 9.37 -11.89 -2.76
CA THR A 208 10.56 -12.41 -3.45
C THR A 208 11.20 -11.37 -4.37
N SER A 209 10.40 -10.46 -4.92
CA SER A 209 10.90 -9.35 -5.73
C SER A 209 10.10 -8.08 -5.50
N LEU A 210 10.75 -6.94 -5.73
CA LEU A 210 10.14 -5.61 -5.74
C LEU A 210 10.57 -4.85 -6.99
N ASP A 211 9.60 -4.21 -7.65
CA ASP A 211 9.85 -3.28 -8.75
C ASP A 211 9.69 -1.84 -8.25
N LEU A 212 10.82 -1.14 -8.14
CA LEU A 212 10.92 0.25 -7.68
C LEU A 212 11.43 1.18 -8.79
N LEU A 213 11.33 0.80 -10.07
CA LEU A 213 11.86 1.60 -11.20
C LEU A 213 11.29 3.01 -11.30
N LYS A 214 10.05 3.20 -10.85
CA LYS A 214 9.36 4.49 -10.87
C LYS A 214 9.51 5.30 -9.59
N PHE A 215 10.18 4.75 -8.57
CA PHE A 215 10.38 5.46 -7.32
C PHE A 215 11.37 6.60 -7.54
N LYS A 216 10.92 7.80 -7.19
CA LYS A 216 11.73 9.01 -7.07
C LYS A 216 12.06 9.21 -5.59
N THR A 217 13.33 9.34 -5.25
CA THR A 217 13.82 9.38 -3.86
C THR A 217 14.49 10.70 -3.49
N ALA A 218 14.44 11.70 -4.38
CA ALA A 218 15.11 13.00 -4.22
C ALA A 218 14.66 13.80 -2.98
N LYS A 219 13.44 13.59 -2.48
CA LYS A 219 12.95 14.23 -1.24
C LYS A 219 12.96 13.33 -0.01
N VAL A 220 13.31 12.06 -0.17
CA VAL A 220 13.33 11.12 0.96
C VAL A 220 14.48 11.46 1.89
N THR A 221 14.20 11.52 3.19
CA THR A 221 15.18 11.79 4.26
C THR A 221 15.34 10.60 5.22
N ASP A 222 14.45 9.62 5.16
CA ASP A 222 14.45 8.44 6.05
C ASP A 222 14.02 7.17 5.30
N MET A 223 14.96 6.24 5.19
CA MET A 223 14.83 4.86 4.67
C MET A 223 15.29 3.82 5.71
N THR A 224 15.40 4.20 6.99
CA THR A 224 15.81 3.30 8.07
C THR A 224 14.96 2.03 8.04
N ASP A 225 15.64 0.87 8.05
CA ASP A 225 15.04 -0.47 8.01
C ASP A 225 14.06 -0.74 6.84
N MET A 226 14.14 -0.02 5.71
CA MET A 226 13.13 -0.11 4.63
C MET A 226 12.81 -1.55 4.19
N PHE A 227 13.81 -2.44 4.12
CA PHE A 227 13.66 -3.85 3.77
C PHE A 227 14.04 -4.81 4.91
N PHE A 228 14.23 -4.30 6.14
CA PHE A 228 14.66 -5.08 7.30
C PHE A 228 13.88 -6.39 7.45
N PHE A 229 14.57 -7.53 7.59
CA PHE A 229 13.97 -8.87 7.72
C PHE A 229 13.08 -9.33 6.55
N CYS A 230 13.29 -8.80 5.34
CA CYS A 230 12.74 -9.38 4.11
C CYS A 230 13.52 -10.63 3.68
N THR A 231 13.41 -11.71 4.46
CA THR A 231 14.24 -12.92 4.34
C THR A 231 14.03 -13.73 3.06
N SER A 232 12.97 -13.45 2.28
CA SER A 232 12.71 -14.10 0.99
C SER A 232 13.04 -13.25 -0.22
N LEU A 233 13.38 -11.97 -0.01
CA LEU A 233 13.60 -11.02 -1.09
C LEU A 233 14.92 -11.36 -1.80
N THR A 234 14.84 -11.68 -3.09
CA THR A 234 16.01 -12.00 -3.92
C THR A 234 16.41 -10.85 -4.82
N THR A 235 15.44 -10.02 -5.23
CA THR A 235 15.62 -9.04 -6.30
C THR A 235 14.88 -7.74 -5.98
N ILE A 236 15.57 -6.61 -6.16
CA ILE A 236 14.97 -5.27 -6.07
C ILE A 236 15.35 -4.52 -7.33
N TYR A 237 14.38 -4.27 -8.21
CA TYR A 237 14.62 -3.46 -9.41
C TYR A 237 14.58 -1.98 -9.08
N CYS A 238 15.55 -1.22 -9.57
CA CYS A 238 15.68 0.20 -9.30
C CYS A 238 16.06 1.00 -10.56
N ASN A 239 15.86 2.31 -10.46
CA ASN A 239 16.49 3.30 -11.34
C ASN A 239 17.80 3.83 -10.69
N ASP A 240 18.37 4.88 -11.26
CA ASP A 240 19.61 5.51 -10.76
C ASP A 240 19.39 6.53 -9.63
N ASP A 241 18.14 6.81 -9.20
CA ASP A 241 17.82 7.86 -8.20
C ASP A 241 18.29 7.51 -6.77
N TRP A 242 18.65 6.25 -6.51
CA TRP A 242 18.95 5.76 -5.16
C TRP A 242 20.35 6.12 -4.63
N LYS A 243 21.23 6.65 -5.49
CA LYS A 243 22.58 7.10 -5.14
C LYS A 243 22.50 8.48 -4.46
N ARG A 244 22.25 8.52 -3.15
CA ARG A 244 22.11 9.75 -2.36
C ARG A 244 22.94 9.75 -1.08
N ASP A 245 23.43 10.92 -0.69
CA ASP A 245 24.16 11.10 0.57
C ASP A 245 23.28 11.73 1.65
N GLY A 246 23.59 11.46 2.92
CA GLY A 246 22.98 12.15 4.08
C GLY A 246 21.55 11.73 4.44
N ILE A 247 21.07 10.58 3.94
CA ILE A 247 19.75 10.02 4.29
C ILE A 247 19.91 9.00 5.42
N LYS A 248 18.99 9.01 6.40
CA LYS A 248 18.93 7.97 7.43
C LYS A 248 18.58 6.62 6.78
N SER A 249 19.44 5.63 6.94
CA SER A 249 19.32 4.35 6.25
C SER A 249 19.83 3.17 7.06
N GLU A 250 19.93 3.36 8.38
CA GLU A 250 20.42 2.34 9.30
C GLU A 250 19.59 1.06 9.13
N GLY A 251 20.28 -0.07 8.95
CA GLY A 251 19.65 -1.38 8.85
C GLY A 251 18.73 -1.59 7.64
N MET A 252 18.79 -0.74 6.61
CA MET A 252 17.95 -0.81 5.42
C MET A 252 17.79 -2.23 4.84
N PHE A 253 18.87 -3.01 4.84
CA PHE A 253 18.93 -4.39 4.32
C PHE A 253 19.21 -5.46 5.38
N ASN A 254 19.18 -5.12 6.68
CA ASN A 254 19.46 -6.08 7.75
C ASN A 254 18.59 -7.34 7.62
N ASN A 255 19.22 -8.51 7.63
CA ASN A 255 18.56 -9.82 7.49
C ASN A 255 17.84 -10.05 6.15
N CYS A 256 18.23 -9.36 5.08
CA CYS A 256 17.84 -9.65 3.70
C CYS A 256 18.76 -10.72 3.06
N THR A 257 18.92 -11.85 3.74
CA THR A 257 19.98 -12.84 3.45
C THR A 257 19.91 -13.52 2.08
N LYS A 258 18.81 -13.34 1.34
CA LYS A 258 18.63 -13.90 -0.01
C LYS A 258 18.84 -12.89 -1.15
N LEU A 259 19.15 -11.63 -0.85
CA LEU A 259 19.42 -10.63 -1.89
C LEU A 259 20.63 -11.04 -2.73
N LYS A 260 20.46 -10.95 -4.05
CA LYS A 260 21.47 -11.27 -5.06
C LYS A 260 21.53 -10.12 -6.07
N GLY A 261 22.12 -9.00 -5.65
CA GLY A 261 22.40 -7.87 -6.53
C GLY A 261 23.69 -8.08 -7.32
N ALA A 262 24.46 -7.00 -7.50
CA ALA A 262 25.80 -7.08 -8.07
C ALA A 262 26.79 -7.81 -7.15
N VAL A 263 26.54 -7.80 -5.85
CA VAL A 263 27.32 -8.53 -4.84
C VAL A 263 26.43 -9.43 -3.97
N PRO A 264 26.96 -10.51 -3.37
CA PRO A 264 26.25 -11.27 -2.35
C PRO A 264 25.92 -10.42 -1.13
N TYR A 265 24.85 -10.77 -0.41
CA TYR A 265 24.50 -10.15 0.86
C TYR A 265 25.64 -10.26 1.90
N ASP A 266 25.94 -9.16 2.57
CA ASP A 266 26.87 -9.05 3.69
C ASP A 266 26.18 -8.36 4.88
N ASN A 267 26.25 -8.99 6.06
CA ASN A 267 25.61 -8.47 7.27
C ASN A 267 26.34 -7.26 7.87
N ASN A 268 27.55 -6.93 7.41
CA ASN A 268 28.26 -5.72 7.82
C ASN A 268 27.93 -4.51 6.93
N ASN A 269 27.33 -4.74 5.76
CA ASN A 269 27.00 -3.71 4.78
C ASN A 269 25.49 -3.72 4.54
N THR A 270 24.74 -2.99 5.34
CA THR A 270 23.26 -3.07 5.34
C THR A 270 22.55 -1.73 5.24
N ASP A 271 23.28 -0.63 5.07
CA ASP A 271 22.70 0.69 4.86
C ASP A 271 22.45 1.00 3.38
N MET A 272 22.10 2.24 3.06
CA MET A 272 21.80 2.65 1.68
C MET A 272 22.98 2.62 0.72
N SER A 273 24.24 2.51 1.18
CA SER A 273 25.39 2.36 0.28
C SER A 273 25.23 1.14 -0.63
N MET A 274 24.47 0.15 -0.16
CA MET A 274 24.14 -1.06 -0.91
C MET A 274 22.87 -0.93 -1.78
N ALA A 275 22.18 0.21 -1.75
CA ALA A 275 21.04 0.50 -2.63
C ALA A 275 21.52 0.93 -4.04
N ASN A 276 22.41 0.13 -4.64
CA ASN A 276 23.10 0.43 -5.88
C ASN A 276 23.10 -0.80 -6.80
N PRO A 277 22.68 -0.68 -8.07
CA PRO A 277 22.62 -1.81 -8.98
C PRO A 277 23.98 -2.26 -9.54
N ASP A 278 25.02 -1.43 -9.43
CA ASP A 278 26.34 -1.71 -10.00
C ASP A 278 27.28 -2.41 -9.00
N ASN A 279 27.12 -2.17 -7.70
CA ASN A 279 27.99 -2.70 -6.65
C ASN A 279 27.26 -3.08 -5.33
N GLY A 280 25.93 -3.01 -5.31
CA GLY A 280 25.11 -3.29 -4.14
C GLY A 280 24.09 -4.41 -4.37
N TYR A 281 23.00 -4.37 -3.59
CA TYR A 281 21.96 -5.39 -3.59
C TYR A 281 20.82 -5.14 -4.58
N PHE A 282 20.79 -3.96 -5.20
CA PHE A 282 19.81 -3.65 -6.22
C PHE A 282 20.15 -4.33 -7.54
N THR A 283 19.14 -4.45 -8.39
CA THR A 283 19.23 -5.13 -9.68
C THR A 283 18.85 -4.13 -10.76
N LYS A 284 19.78 -3.86 -11.67
CA LYS A 284 19.46 -3.11 -12.89
C LYS A 284 18.47 -3.92 -13.73
N VAL A 285 17.45 -3.29 -14.27
CA VAL A 285 16.68 -3.92 -15.33
C VAL A 285 17.58 -4.01 -16.56
N SER A 286 18.01 -5.23 -16.91
CA SER A 286 18.51 -5.47 -18.25
C SER A 286 17.33 -5.17 -19.18
N THR A 287 17.43 -4.13 -20.00
CA THR A 287 16.40 -3.79 -21.01
C THR A 287 16.26 -4.88 -22.08
N GLY A 288 16.88 -6.05 -21.90
CA GLY A 288 17.18 -7.02 -22.94
C GLY A 288 18.13 -6.46 -24.01
N ILE A 289 18.42 -5.16 -23.99
CA ILE A 289 19.26 -4.45 -24.92
C ILE A 289 20.68 -4.45 -24.36
N SER A 290 21.49 -5.40 -24.79
CA SER A 290 22.90 -5.44 -24.42
C SER A 290 23.71 -4.68 -25.46
N SER A 291 24.55 -3.76 -25.01
CA SER A 291 25.68 -3.30 -25.84
C SER A 291 26.53 -4.53 -26.20
N PRO A 292 27.03 -4.67 -27.43
CA PRO A 292 27.87 -5.81 -27.80
C PRO A 292 29.06 -5.88 -26.85
N GLY A 293 29.06 -6.91 -26.00
CA GLY A 293 30.18 -7.24 -25.12
C GLY A 293 31.38 -7.61 -25.99
N THR A 294 32.57 -7.16 -25.57
CA THR A 294 33.79 -7.02 -26.37
C THR A 294 34.38 -8.30 -26.98
N ASN A 295 33.81 -9.50 -26.75
CA ASN A 295 34.35 -10.78 -27.25
C ASN A 295 33.37 -11.67 -28.04
N ALA A 296 32.10 -11.29 -28.20
CA ALA A 296 31.12 -12.09 -28.96
C ALA A 296 30.66 -11.34 -30.23
N THR A 297 30.72 -12.00 -31.38
CA THR A 297 30.29 -11.44 -32.67
C THR A 297 28.84 -11.79 -32.99
N ILE A 298 28.15 -10.92 -33.71
CA ILE A 298 26.77 -11.17 -34.17
C ILE A 298 26.82 -12.23 -35.29
N LYS A 299 26.15 -13.37 -35.10
CA LYS A 299 26.00 -14.42 -36.13
C LYS A 299 24.76 -14.27 -36.99
N VAL A 300 23.64 -13.88 -36.38
CA VAL A 300 22.35 -13.74 -37.07
C VAL A 300 21.60 -12.55 -36.50
N VAL A 301 20.91 -11.79 -37.37
CA VAL A 301 20.01 -10.71 -36.99
C VAL A 301 18.58 -11.12 -37.33
N TYR A 302 17.62 -10.73 -36.49
CA TYR A 302 16.19 -10.91 -36.66
C TYR A 302 15.48 -9.57 -36.42
N SER A 303 14.35 -9.34 -37.09
CA SER A 303 13.41 -8.27 -36.73
C SER A 303 12.74 -8.57 -35.39
N ALA A 304 12.04 -7.58 -34.83
CA ALA A 304 11.23 -7.77 -33.61
C ALA A 304 10.19 -8.90 -33.75
N ASP A 305 9.68 -9.12 -34.98
CA ASP A 305 8.71 -10.18 -35.30
C ASP A 305 9.36 -11.55 -35.59
N GLY A 306 10.67 -11.68 -35.39
CA GLY A 306 11.39 -12.96 -35.52
C GLY A 306 11.82 -13.32 -36.95
N ILE A 307 11.73 -12.40 -37.91
CA ILE A 307 12.17 -12.64 -39.30
C ILE A 307 13.66 -12.38 -39.43
N ARG A 308 14.42 -13.36 -39.97
CA ARG A 308 15.86 -13.24 -40.20
C ARG A 308 16.18 -12.08 -41.16
N GLN A 309 17.11 -11.22 -40.76
CA GLN A 309 17.57 -10.04 -41.51
C GLN A 309 19.02 -10.23 -42.00
N LYS A 310 19.38 -9.54 -43.10
CA LYS A 310 20.75 -9.56 -43.64
C LYS A 310 21.72 -8.72 -42.79
N GLN A 311 21.21 -7.69 -42.11
CA GLN A 311 21.98 -6.75 -41.30
C GLN A 311 21.09 -6.10 -40.23
N MET A 312 21.70 -5.36 -39.30
CA MET A 312 20.94 -4.55 -38.33
C MET A 312 20.30 -3.34 -38.99
N HIS A 313 19.07 -3.02 -38.61
CA HIS A 313 18.33 -1.83 -39.05
C HIS A 313 18.20 -0.81 -37.93
N HIS A 314 17.90 0.45 -38.27
CA HIS A 314 17.60 1.47 -37.26
C HIS A 314 16.45 0.99 -36.36
N GLY A 315 16.59 1.16 -35.05
CA GLY A 315 15.65 0.65 -34.05
C GLY A 315 16.05 -0.69 -33.42
N LEU A 316 15.05 -1.44 -32.94
CA LEU A 316 15.24 -2.68 -32.19
C LEU A 316 15.56 -3.86 -33.12
N ASN A 317 16.66 -4.55 -32.84
CA ASN A 317 17.09 -5.78 -33.50
C ASN A 317 17.18 -6.91 -32.48
N ILE A 318 16.83 -8.13 -32.86
CA ILE A 318 17.10 -9.32 -32.07
C ILE A 318 18.29 -10.03 -32.73
N VAL A 319 19.35 -10.32 -31.99
CA VAL A 319 20.56 -10.93 -32.55
C VAL A 319 20.91 -12.24 -31.86
N LYS A 320 21.40 -13.20 -32.63
CA LYS A 320 22.06 -14.40 -32.14
C LYS A 320 23.57 -14.17 -32.16
N MET A 321 24.21 -14.36 -31.03
CA MET A 321 25.64 -14.14 -30.86
C MET A 321 26.45 -15.41 -31.11
N SER A 322 27.78 -15.27 -31.28
CA SER A 322 28.71 -16.37 -31.50
C SER A 322 28.76 -17.39 -30.36
N ASP A 323 28.50 -16.94 -29.14
CA ASP A 323 28.38 -17.72 -27.90
C ASP A 323 27.04 -18.48 -27.76
N GLY A 324 26.15 -18.36 -28.75
CA GLY A 324 24.84 -19.01 -28.76
C GLY A 324 23.72 -18.24 -28.06
N THR A 325 24.04 -17.12 -27.38
CA THR A 325 23.03 -16.28 -26.70
C THR A 325 22.19 -15.47 -27.68
N MET A 326 20.94 -15.20 -27.30
CA MET A 326 20.06 -14.25 -27.98
C MET A 326 20.07 -12.92 -27.22
N ARG A 327 20.22 -11.79 -27.92
CA ARG A 327 20.28 -10.45 -27.34
C ARG A 327 19.35 -9.51 -28.10
N LYS A 328 18.73 -8.54 -27.44
CA LYS A 328 18.15 -7.38 -28.15
C LYS A 328 19.25 -6.33 -28.29
N ILE A 329 19.28 -5.59 -29.40
CA ILE A 329 20.24 -4.52 -29.67
C ILE A 329 19.48 -3.37 -30.32
N PHE A 330 19.66 -2.14 -29.84
CA PHE A 330 19.08 -0.95 -30.43
C PHE A 330 20.13 -0.20 -31.25
N ARG A 331 19.91 -0.04 -32.56
CA ARG A 331 20.80 0.70 -33.45
C ARG A 331 20.24 2.10 -33.67
N LYS A 332 20.97 3.11 -33.19
CA LYS A 332 20.73 4.52 -33.53
C LYS A 332 21.05 4.76 -35.00
#